data_AF-A0A414ZQZ1-F1
#
_entry.id   AF-A0A414ZQZ1-F1
#
_cell.length_a   1.000
_cell.length_b   1.000
_cell.length_c   1.000
_cell.angle_alpha   90.00
_cell.angle_beta   90.00
_cell.angle_gamma   90.00
#
_symmetry.space_group_name_H-M   'P 1'
#
loop_
_entity.id
_entity.type
_entity.pdbx_description
1 polymer ?
#
loop_
_entity_poly.entity_id
_entity_poly.type
_entity_poly.pdbx_seq_one_letter_code
_entity_poly.pdbx_strand_id
1 'polypeptide(L)'
;MGKSLEFVKERIASGQCNGMENNKYESMIEQDIRELFTVVNYTKNGTILADVPYLKGDKPYFNVIIKHDPDADFEYFTMQRCNCDGTFVFFQDLMGECIDKMIHLKTCNVNKEIPKDLTGYSIIYTVGDFVLAEEFGDEFSTKEKPWMKSRFTAMLPIKFDVVKNGEQCILI
;
A
#
# COMPACT_ATOMS: atom_id res chain seq x y z
N MET A 1 7.46 -14.11 -8.69
CA MET A 1 7.55 -13.84 -7.24
C MET A 1 8.26 -12.53 -7.13
N GLY A 2 7.56 -11.51 -6.62
CA GLY A 2 8.16 -10.20 -6.40
C GLY A 2 9.03 -10.20 -5.15
N LYS A 3 9.58 -9.03 -4.83
CA LYS A 3 10.40 -8.82 -3.62
C LYS A 3 9.55 -8.38 -2.41
N SER A 4 8.23 -8.31 -2.54
CA SER A 4 7.34 -7.75 -1.53
C SER A 4 7.40 -8.50 -0.20
N LEU A 5 7.27 -9.83 -0.22
CA LEU A 5 7.29 -10.63 0.99
C LEU A 5 8.62 -10.55 1.74
N GLU A 6 9.74 -10.60 1.01
CA GLU A 6 11.08 -10.49 1.58
C GLU A 6 11.29 -9.11 2.21
N PHE A 7 11.00 -8.05 1.46
CA PHE A 7 11.09 -6.67 1.96
C PHE A 7 10.27 -6.45 3.23
N VAL A 8 9.01 -6.91 3.28
CA VAL A 8 8.15 -6.75 4.46
C VAL A 8 8.73 -7.51 5.66
N LYS A 9 9.21 -8.74 5.46
CA LYS A 9 9.80 -9.54 6.54
C LYS A 9 11.07 -8.88 7.11
N GLU A 10 11.97 -8.42 6.24
CA GLU A 10 13.18 -7.71 6.65
C GLU A 10 12.84 -6.41 7.40
N ARG A 11 11.86 -5.66 6.89
CA ARG A 11 11.42 -4.41 7.51
C ARG A 11 10.80 -4.64 8.89
N ILE A 12 9.96 -5.67 9.05
CA ILE A 12 9.45 -6.08 10.36
C ILE A 12 10.60 -6.48 11.28
N ALA A 13 11.52 -7.34 10.82
CA ALA A 13 12.67 -7.79 11.61
C ALA A 13 13.60 -6.65 12.05
N SER A 14 13.62 -5.51 11.33
CA SER A 14 14.37 -4.33 11.72
C SER A 14 13.86 -3.62 12.98
N GLY A 15 12.66 -3.97 13.48
CA GLY A 15 12.04 -3.37 14.67
C GLY A 15 11.48 -1.95 14.45
N GLN A 16 11.46 -1.47 13.20
CA GLN A 16 10.95 -0.13 12.86
C GLN A 16 9.44 -0.13 12.54
N CYS A 17 8.72 -1.20 12.91
CA CYS A 17 7.33 -1.45 12.53
C CYS A 17 6.37 -1.45 13.74
N ASN A 18 6.58 -0.57 14.72
CA ASN A 18 5.67 -0.37 15.85
C ASN A 18 5.32 -1.69 16.60
N GLY A 19 6.30 -2.53 16.87
CA GLY A 19 6.11 -3.77 17.64
C GLY A 19 5.71 -4.99 16.81
N MET A 20 5.53 -4.87 15.49
CA MET A 20 5.18 -5.99 14.60
C MET A 20 6.21 -7.12 14.62
N GLU A 21 7.47 -6.86 14.99
CA GLU A 21 8.50 -7.88 15.18
C GLU A 21 8.17 -8.88 16.30
N ASN A 22 7.24 -8.54 17.19
CA ASN A 22 6.79 -9.40 18.29
C ASN A 22 5.51 -10.17 17.96
N ASN A 23 4.91 -9.93 16.79
CA ASN A 23 3.70 -10.61 16.36
C ASN A 23 3.97 -12.08 16.03
N LYS A 24 2.95 -12.91 16.21
CA LYS A 24 2.98 -14.34 15.86
C LYS A 24 2.14 -14.55 14.62
N TYR A 25 2.79 -14.56 13.47
CA TYR A 25 2.13 -14.78 12.20
C TYR A 25 1.93 -16.28 11.96
N GLU A 26 0.67 -16.69 11.80
CA GLU A 26 0.30 -18.04 11.35
C GLU A 26 0.62 -18.21 9.86
N SER A 27 0.37 -17.16 9.08
CA SER A 27 0.70 -17.12 7.66
C SER A 27 1.07 -15.71 7.20
N MET A 28 1.92 -15.66 6.17
CA MET A 28 2.22 -14.45 5.39
C MET A 28 2.35 -14.85 3.93
N ILE A 29 1.46 -14.35 3.08
CA ILE A 29 1.41 -14.68 1.65
C ILE A 29 1.51 -13.41 0.80
N GLU A 30 2.04 -13.56 -0.41
CA GLU A 30 2.07 -12.50 -1.41
C GLU A 30 0.84 -12.61 -2.32
N GLN A 31 0.15 -11.50 -2.56
CA GLN A 31 -1.08 -11.41 -3.35
C GLN A 31 -0.93 -10.31 -4.41
N ASP A 32 -1.14 -10.68 -5.68
CA ASP A 32 -1.03 -9.78 -6.82
C ASP A 32 -1.98 -8.59 -6.66
N ILE A 33 -1.43 -7.38 -6.63
CA ILE A 33 -2.21 -6.15 -6.45
C ILE A 33 -3.15 -5.89 -7.63
N ARG A 34 -2.79 -6.35 -8.83
CA ARG A 34 -3.57 -6.08 -10.05
C ARG A 34 -4.95 -6.69 -9.98
N GLU A 35 -5.14 -7.77 -9.21
CA GLU A 35 -6.45 -8.39 -9.00
C GLU A 35 -7.48 -7.38 -8.43
N LEU A 36 -7.07 -6.43 -7.58
CA LEU A 36 -7.95 -5.36 -7.10
C LEU A 36 -8.34 -4.37 -8.19
N PHE A 37 -7.44 -4.13 -9.15
CA PHE A 37 -7.64 -3.18 -10.24
C PHE A 37 -8.34 -3.80 -11.44
N THR A 38 -8.48 -5.12 -11.52
CA THR A 38 -9.25 -5.76 -12.62
C THR A 38 -10.74 -5.38 -12.63
N VAL A 39 -11.28 -4.96 -11.48
CA VAL A 39 -12.70 -4.54 -11.33
C VAL A 39 -12.92 -3.08 -11.76
N VAL A 40 -11.86 -2.27 -11.82
CA VAL A 40 -11.96 -0.81 -12.02
C VAL A 40 -11.09 -0.44 -13.22
N ASN A 41 -11.68 0.15 -14.27
CA ASN A 41 -11.05 0.48 -15.57
C ASN A 41 -9.82 1.41 -15.48
N TYR A 42 -8.75 0.90 -14.90
CA TYR A 42 -7.43 1.48 -14.86
C TYR A 42 -6.54 0.29 -15.23
N THR A 43 -6.17 0.10 -16.50
CA THR A 43 -5.03 0.87 -17.02
C THR A 43 -4.60 0.58 -18.45
N LYS A 44 -3.80 1.53 -18.93
CA LYS A 44 -2.90 1.49 -20.09
C LYS A 44 -1.73 0.54 -19.77
N ASN A 45 -1.66 -0.62 -20.43
CA ASN A 45 -0.50 -1.53 -20.51
C ASN A 45 -0.03 -2.26 -19.23
N GLY A 46 -0.77 -2.25 -18.11
CA GLY A 46 -0.51 -3.10 -16.94
C GLY A 46 0.60 -2.64 -15.97
N THR A 47 1.30 -1.54 -16.26
CA THR A 47 2.34 -0.95 -15.38
C THR A 47 1.82 0.21 -14.54
N ILE A 48 0.94 1.05 -15.07
CA ILE A 48 0.19 2.00 -14.24
C ILE A 48 -0.96 1.21 -13.66
N LEU A 49 -1.37 1.47 -12.41
CA LEU A 49 -2.55 0.91 -11.76
C LEU A 49 -3.64 1.97 -11.57
N ALA A 50 -3.24 3.22 -11.33
CA ALA A 50 -4.15 4.35 -11.25
C ALA A 50 -3.44 5.65 -11.63
N ASP A 51 -4.18 6.59 -12.22
CA ASP A 51 -3.76 7.97 -12.46
C ASP A 51 -4.93 8.88 -12.07
N VAL A 52 -4.84 9.48 -10.90
CA VAL A 52 -5.92 10.23 -10.25
C VAL A 52 -5.57 11.72 -10.28
N PRO A 53 -6.27 12.53 -11.09
CA PRO A 53 -6.06 13.97 -11.12
C PRO A 53 -6.76 14.65 -9.95
N TYR A 54 -6.04 15.52 -9.25
CA TYR A 54 -6.57 16.44 -8.25
C TYR A 54 -6.70 17.83 -8.86
N LEU A 55 -7.83 18.49 -8.61
CA LEU A 55 -8.15 19.81 -9.12
C LEU A 55 -8.18 20.84 -7.99
N LYS A 56 -7.81 22.09 -8.31
CA LYS A 56 -7.98 23.25 -7.44
C LYS A 56 -8.93 24.22 -8.15
N GLY A 57 -10.21 24.15 -7.79
CA GLY A 57 -11.29 24.65 -8.66
C GLY A 57 -11.37 23.78 -9.91
N ASP A 58 -11.47 24.39 -11.09
CA ASP A 58 -11.51 23.67 -12.38
C ASP A 58 -10.13 23.49 -13.03
N LYS A 59 -9.04 23.83 -12.32
CA LYS A 59 -7.69 23.76 -12.85
C LYS A 59 -6.96 22.51 -12.33
N PRO A 60 -6.21 21.80 -13.20
CA PRO A 60 -5.30 20.75 -12.77
C PRO A 60 -4.36 21.27 -11.69
N TYR A 61 -4.29 20.54 -10.58
CA TYR A 61 -3.42 20.88 -9.45
C TYR A 61 -2.24 19.91 -9.42
N PHE A 62 -2.49 18.63 -9.12
CA PHE A 62 -1.47 17.57 -9.17
C PHE A 62 -2.11 16.23 -9.50
N ASN A 63 -1.29 15.21 -9.73
CA ASN A 63 -1.75 13.85 -9.95
C ASN A 63 -1.22 12.92 -8.87
N VAL A 64 -2.00 11.91 -8.50
CA VAL A 64 -1.51 10.72 -7.80
C VAL A 64 -1.45 9.58 -8.80
N ILE A 65 -0.26 9.03 -9.00
CA ILE A 65 -0.02 7.93 -9.93
C ILE A 65 0.43 6.72 -9.12
N ILE A 66 -0.31 5.62 -9.25
CA ILE A 66 0.07 4.32 -8.66
C ILE A 66 0.60 3.47 -9.81
N LYS A 67 1.81 2.92 -9.67
CA LYS A 67 2.49 2.05 -10.64
C LYS A 67 2.81 0.71 -10.00
N HIS A 68 2.70 -0.36 -10.76
CA HIS A 68 3.15 -1.70 -10.33
C HIS A 68 4.57 -1.96 -10.84
N ASP A 69 5.46 -2.28 -9.91
CA ASP A 69 6.78 -2.85 -10.17
C ASP A 69 7.12 -3.79 -9.00
N PRO A 70 6.98 -5.12 -9.17
CA PRO A 70 7.22 -6.08 -8.10
C PRO A 70 8.70 -6.19 -7.70
N ASP A 71 9.62 -5.63 -8.49
CA ASP A 71 11.07 -5.71 -8.30
C ASP A 71 11.70 -4.40 -7.84
N ALA A 72 10.90 -3.34 -7.66
CA ALA A 72 11.37 -2.02 -7.25
C ALA A 72 12.11 -2.04 -5.91
N ASP A 73 13.04 -1.10 -5.75
CA ASP A 73 13.72 -0.86 -4.47
C ASP A 73 12.76 -0.13 -3.51
N PHE A 74 11.95 -0.90 -2.79
CA PHE A 74 10.96 -0.37 -1.86
C PHE A 74 11.61 0.40 -0.70
N GLU A 75 10.95 1.45 -0.26
CA GLU A 75 11.46 2.38 0.76
C GLU A 75 10.72 2.21 2.10
N TYR A 76 9.41 1.92 2.04
CA TYR A 76 8.56 1.65 3.19
C TYR A 76 7.37 0.79 2.76
N PHE A 77 6.47 0.47 3.68
CA PHE A 77 5.16 -0.09 3.33
C PHE A 77 4.05 0.66 4.06
N THR A 78 2.89 0.76 3.43
CA THR A 78 1.64 1.12 4.12
C THR A 78 0.96 -0.15 4.61
N MET A 79 0.12 -0.06 5.63
CA MET A 79 -0.61 -1.21 6.16
C MET A 79 -2.00 -0.85 6.64
N GLN A 80 -2.89 -1.84 6.72
CA GLN A 80 -4.16 -1.80 7.46
C GLN A 80 -4.37 -3.14 8.15
N ARG A 81 -4.99 -3.13 9.34
CA ARG A 81 -5.32 -4.36 10.08
C ARG A 81 -6.70 -4.31 10.71
N CYS A 82 -7.32 -5.47 10.92
CA CYS A 82 -8.55 -5.62 11.69
C CYS A 82 -8.55 -6.93 12.47
N ASN A 83 -9.36 -7.00 13.52
CA ASN A 83 -9.73 -8.27 14.15
C ASN A 83 -11.01 -8.79 13.50
N CYS A 84 -11.03 -10.06 13.15
CA CYS A 84 -12.12 -10.70 12.42
C CYS A 84 -12.25 -12.19 12.78
N ASP A 85 -13.19 -12.86 12.13
CA ASP A 85 -13.48 -14.29 12.31
C ASP A 85 -12.78 -15.20 11.29
N GLY A 86 -11.85 -14.66 10.50
CA GLY A 86 -11.11 -15.40 9.47
C GLY A 86 -11.74 -15.32 8.07
N THR A 87 -12.82 -14.57 7.88
CA THR A 87 -13.45 -14.42 6.56
C THR A 87 -12.56 -13.64 5.59
N PHE A 88 -12.17 -14.26 4.47
CA PHE A 88 -11.21 -13.70 3.52
C PHE A 88 -11.55 -12.30 2.96
N VAL A 89 -12.85 -11.94 2.87
CA VAL A 89 -13.29 -10.62 2.40
C VAL A 89 -12.67 -9.46 3.18
N PHE A 90 -12.35 -9.67 4.46
CA PHE A 90 -11.69 -8.65 5.27
C PHE A 90 -10.31 -8.26 4.70
N PHE A 91 -9.57 -9.18 4.07
CA PHE A 91 -8.32 -8.79 3.40
C PHE A 91 -8.57 -7.82 2.24
N GLN A 92 -9.63 -8.00 1.46
CA GLN A 92 -9.97 -7.10 0.35
C GLN A 92 -10.28 -5.69 0.86
N ASP A 93 -11.02 -5.58 1.96
CA ASP A 93 -11.30 -4.29 2.62
C ASP A 93 -10.01 -3.62 3.08
N LEU A 94 -9.12 -4.37 3.75
CA LEU A 94 -7.83 -3.87 4.23
C LEU A 94 -6.91 -3.41 3.08
N MET A 95 -6.91 -4.15 1.97
CA MET A 95 -6.17 -3.78 0.76
C MET A 95 -6.72 -2.50 0.15
N GLY A 96 -8.05 -2.37 0.02
CA GLY A 96 -8.72 -1.16 -0.45
C GLY A 96 -8.37 0.08 0.39
N GLU A 97 -8.37 -0.06 1.72
CA GLU A 97 -7.94 0.99 2.65
C GLU A 97 -6.47 1.41 2.46
N CYS A 98 -5.58 0.48 2.08
CA CYS A 98 -4.19 0.84 1.77
C CYS A 98 -4.10 1.68 0.48
N ILE A 99 -4.91 1.36 -0.54
CA ILE A 99 -5.00 2.18 -1.76
C ILE A 99 -5.62 3.55 -1.46
N ASP A 100 -6.68 3.60 -0.65
CA ASP A 100 -7.32 4.85 -0.22
C ASP A 100 -6.33 5.80 0.46
N LYS A 101 -5.44 5.25 1.30
CA LYS A 101 -4.38 6.03 1.95
C LYS A 101 -3.43 6.67 0.95
N MET A 102 -3.08 6.00 -0.15
CA MET A 102 -2.21 6.57 -1.19
C MET A 102 -2.93 7.65 -1.99
N ILE A 103 -4.16 7.37 -2.45
CA ILE A 103 -4.97 8.32 -3.20
C ILE A 103 -5.14 9.62 -2.39
N HIS A 104 -5.53 9.51 -1.12
CA HIS A 104 -5.75 10.66 -0.25
C HIS A 104 -4.49 11.21 0.45
N LEU A 105 -3.29 10.81 0.03
CA LEU A 105 -2.01 11.26 0.61
C LEU A 105 -1.92 11.07 2.15
N LYS A 106 -2.62 10.08 2.70
CA LYS A 106 -2.53 9.66 4.12
C LYS A 106 -1.28 8.81 4.39
N THR A 107 -0.50 8.50 3.35
CA THR A 107 0.78 7.80 3.46
C THR A 107 1.80 8.39 2.49
N CYS A 108 2.95 8.81 3.01
CA CYS A 108 4.07 9.37 2.24
C CYS A 108 5.38 8.96 2.92
N ASN A 109 6.49 8.96 2.16
CA ASN A 109 7.80 8.76 2.75
C ASN A 109 8.21 10.00 3.57
N VAL A 110 8.33 9.85 4.90
CA VAL A 110 8.69 10.94 5.82
C VAL A 110 10.09 11.51 5.58
N ASN A 111 10.96 10.76 4.90
CA ASN A 111 12.33 11.18 4.61
C ASN A 111 12.44 11.95 3.28
N LYS A 112 11.35 12.10 2.51
CA LYS A 112 11.34 12.84 1.25
C LYS A 112 10.66 14.20 1.44
N GLU A 113 11.28 15.23 0.88
CA GLU A 113 10.70 16.58 0.88
C GLU A 113 9.51 16.62 -0.09
N ILE A 114 8.36 17.08 0.42
CA ILE A 114 7.15 17.27 -0.37
C ILE A 114 6.91 18.77 -0.49
N PRO A 115 6.82 19.33 -1.70
CA PRO A 115 6.51 20.74 -1.90
C PRO A 115 5.20 21.13 -1.22
N LYS A 116 5.18 22.30 -0.57
CA LYS A 116 3.95 22.84 0.05
C LYS A 116 2.86 23.14 -0.99
N ASP A 117 3.27 23.51 -2.20
CA ASP A 117 2.41 23.73 -3.34
C ASP A 117 2.69 22.62 -4.37
N LEU A 118 1.68 21.76 -4.58
CA LEU A 118 1.77 20.64 -5.50
C LEU A 118 1.37 21.03 -6.93
N THR A 119 1.13 22.31 -7.22
CA THR A 119 0.75 22.77 -8.56
C THR A 119 1.78 22.32 -9.59
N GLY A 120 1.33 21.48 -10.53
CA GLY A 120 2.19 20.94 -11.59
C GLY A 120 3.14 19.84 -11.12
N TYR A 121 2.82 19.14 -10.03
CA TYR A 121 3.55 17.94 -9.61
C TYR A 121 2.73 16.66 -9.84
N SER A 122 3.43 15.53 -9.79
CA SER A 122 2.86 14.20 -9.68
C SER A 122 3.47 13.51 -8.46
N ILE A 123 2.61 12.98 -7.60
CA ILE A 123 2.98 12.06 -6.52
C ILE A 123 2.91 10.64 -7.09
N ILE A 124 4.02 9.92 -7.05
CA ILE A 124 4.15 8.60 -7.66
C ILE A 124 4.37 7.57 -6.57
N TYR A 125 3.46 6.62 -6.46
CA TYR A 125 3.59 5.42 -5.66
C TYR A 125 3.95 4.26 -6.58
N THR A 126 5.20 3.81 -6.55
CA THR A 126 5.60 2.56 -7.20
C THR A 126 5.47 1.44 -6.18
N VAL A 127 4.59 0.49 -6.44
CA VAL A 127 4.17 -0.53 -5.48
C VAL A 127 4.47 -1.93 -5.99
N GLY A 128 4.80 -2.82 -5.06
CA GLY A 128 4.89 -4.25 -5.32
C GLY A 128 3.53 -4.92 -5.18
N ASP A 129 3.55 -6.20 -4.86
CA ASP A 129 2.38 -6.99 -4.48
C ASP A 129 2.06 -6.85 -2.99
N PHE A 130 0.81 -7.10 -2.61
CA PHE A 130 0.40 -7.09 -1.22
C PHE A 130 0.99 -8.27 -0.46
N VAL A 131 1.37 -8.03 0.79
CA VAL A 131 1.68 -9.08 1.77
C VAL A 131 0.51 -9.17 2.74
N LEU A 132 -0.19 -10.29 2.73
CA LEU A 132 -1.33 -10.58 3.60
C LEU A 132 -0.87 -11.48 4.72
N ALA A 133 -1.08 -11.05 5.95
CA ALA A 133 -0.68 -11.78 7.14
C ALA A 133 -1.89 -12.07 8.04
N GLU A 134 -1.91 -13.27 8.59
CA GLU A 134 -2.86 -13.67 9.63
C GLU A 134 -2.11 -13.97 10.93
N GLU A 135 -2.66 -13.45 12.02
CA GLU A 135 -2.33 -13.87 13.37
C GLU A 135 -3.58 -14.48 13.99
N PHE A 136 -3.43 -15.53 14.81
CA PHE A 136 -4.54 -16.18 15.48
C PHE A 136 -4.30 -16.25 16.99
N GLY A 137 -5.29 -15.85 17.78
CA GLY A 137 -5.13 -15.78 19.23
C GLY A 137 -6.39 -15.34 19.96
N ASP A 138 -6.53 -15.83 21.20
CA ASP A 138 -7.66 -15.48 22.07
C ASP A 138 -7.65 -13.99 22.43
N GLU A 139 -6.46 -13.37 22.43
CA GLU A 139 -6.24 -11.94 22.72
C GLU A 139 -6.93 -11.00 21.72
N PHE A 140 -7.30 -11.48 20.53
CA PHE A 140 -7.98 -10.67 19.51
C PHE A 140 -9.50 -10.64 19.70
N SER A 141 -10.03 -11.60 20.46
CA SER A 141 -11.47 -11.74 20.69
C SER A 141 -11.98 -10.82 21.80
N THR A 142 -13.28 -10.55 21.78
CA THR A 142 -13.96 -9.85 22.89
C THR A 142 -14.96 -10.79 23.55
N LYS A 143 -15.42 -10.44 24.76
CA LYS A 143 -16.46 -11.22 25.46
C LYS A 143 -17.74 -11.36 24.64
N GLU A 144 -18.08 -10.34 23.85
CA GLU A 144 -19.27 -10.33 22.99
C GLU A 144 -19.06 -11.13 21.69
N LYS A 145 -17.82 -11.19 21.20
CA LYS A 145 -17.44 -11.90 19.96
C LYS A 145 -16.25 -12.83 20.20
N PRO A 146 -16.43 -13.92 20.98
CA PRO A 146 -15.35 -14.84 21.33
C PRO A 146 -14.79 -15.63 20.14
N TRP A 147 -15.49 -15.64 19.00
CA TRP A 147 -15.03 -16.30 17.77
C TRP A 147 -14.14 -15.41 16.88
N MET A 148 -14.07 -14.10 17.13
CA MET A 148 -13.21 -13.18 16.38
C MET A 148 -11.76 -13.28 16.86
N LYS A 149 -11.10 -14.39 16.53
CA LYS A 149 -9.76 -14.75 17.00
C LYS A 149 -8.67 -14.52 15.97
N SER A 150 -9.00 -14.06 14.77
CA SER A 150 -8.00 -13.71 13.76
C SER A 150 -7.74 -12.22 13.76
N ARG A 151 -6.48 -11.83 13.56
CA ARG A 151 -6.09 -10.48 13.18
C ARG A 151 -5.49 -10.53 11.78
N PHE A 152 -6.17 -9.92 10.83
CA PHE A 152 -5.70 -9.79 9.46
C PHE A 152 -4.94 -8.49 9.30
N THR A 153 -3.82 -8.54 8.58
CA THR A 153 -3.02 -7.37 8.23
C THR A 153 -2.69 -7.43 6.74
N ALA A 154 -3.03 -6.38 6.00
CA ALA A 154 -2.57 -6.15 4.64
C ALA A 154 -1.42 -5.13 4.68
N MET A 155 -0.32 -5.44 3.98
CA MET A 155 0.86 -4.59 3.86
C MET A 155 1.19 -4.39 2.39
N LEU A 156 1.48 -3.17 1.97
CA LEU A 156 1.83 -2.84 0.60
C LEU A 156 3.17 -2.11 0.55
N PRO A 157 4.24 -2.74 0.03
CA PRO A 157 5.53 -2.11 -0.21
C PRO A 157 5.45 -0.97 -1.23
N ILE A 158 6.14 0.12 -0.93
CA ILE A 158 6.07 1.38 -1.67
C ILE A 158 7.48 1.95 -1.84
N LYS A 159 7.79 2.37 -3.06
CA LYS A 159 8.74 3.42 -3.39
C LYS A 159 7.96 4.69 -3.75
N PHE A 160 8.32 5.82 -3.16
CA PHE A 160 7.52 7.04 -3.24
C PHE A 160 8.30 8.18 -3.88
N ASP A 161 7.82 8.78 -4.96
CA ASP A 161 8.51 9.88 -5.64
C ASP A 161 7.60 11.09 -5.83
N VAL A 162 8.19 12.28 -5.84
CA VAL A 162 7.51 13.55 -6.15
C VAL A 162 8.20 14.17 -7.34
N VAL A 163 7.49 14.33 -8.45
CA VAL A 163 8.06 14.73 -9.74
C VAL A 163 7.35 15.97 -10.26
N LYS A 164 8.11 16.96 -10.74
CA LYS A 164 7.53 18.15 -11.39
C LYS A 164 7.16 17.84 -12.83
N ASN A 165 5.92 18.12 -13.21
CA ASN A 165 5.40 17.92 -14.56
C ASN A 165 6.15 18.84 -15.52
N GLY A 166 6.88 18.26 -16.47
CA GLY A 166 7.75 18.98 -17.42
C GLY A 166 9.25 18.71 -17.26
N GLU A 167 9.69 18.07 -16.16
CA GLU A 167 11.07 17.60 -15.99
C GLU A 167 11.30 16.17 -16.52
N GLN A 168 10.38 15.64 -17.34
CA GLN A 168 10.65 14.49 -18.22
C GLN A 168 11.62 14.89 -19.34
N CYS A 169 12.86 15.23 -18.98
CA CYS A 169 13.98 15.19 -19.90
C CYS A 169 14.36 13.72 -20.07
N ILE A 170 13.86 13.12 -21.16
CA ILE A 170 14.58 12.19 -22.05
C ILE A 170 15.54 11.22 -21.32
N LEU A 171 15.03 10.03 -21.01
CA LEU A 171 15.84 8.81 -21.11
C LEU A 171 15.16 7.95 -22.19
N ILE A 172 15.62 8.17 -23.43
CA ILE A 172 15.46 7.26 -24.56
C ILE A 172 16.55 6.19 -24.40
#